data_AF-A0A7I0K343-F1
#
_entry.id   AF-A0A7I0K343-F1
#
_cell.length_a   1.000
_cell.length_b   1.000
_cell.length_c   1.000
_cell.angle_alpha   90.00
_cell.angle_beta   90.00
_cell.angle_gamma   90.00
#
_symmetry.space_group_name_H-M   'P 1'
#
loop_
_entity.id
_entity.type
_entity.pdbx_description
1 polymer ?
#
loop_
_entity_poly.entity_id
_entity_poly.type
_entity_poly.pdbx_seq_one_letter_code
_entity_poly.pdbx_strand_id
1 'polypeptide(L)'
;MRIAMSVALAATVAGCATSPVDYEASLSQQDQKWASPECQQARADASDYDAREKNHPGWGFVVLGPYGLGIIAAVKEHEQKQRKAFAREVHLQCSSLPLPRALQGESSPQAPTKYP
;
A
#
# COMPACT_ATOMS: atom_id res chain seq x y z
N MET A 1 41.66 9.50 -7.18
CA MET A 1 40.44 9.20 -7.95
C MET A 1 39.98 7.80 -7.56
N ARG A 2 38.84 7.66 -6.88
CA ARG A 2 38.28 6.36 -6.47
C ARG A 2 36.93 6.17 -7.14
N ILE A 3 36.72 4.93 -7.57
CA ILE A 3 35.82 4.48 -8.62
C ILE A 3 34.36 4.70 -8.22
N ALA A 4 33.59 5.23 -9.18
CA ALA A 4 32.14 5.37 -9.13
C ALA A 4 31.49 4.00 -8.92
N MET A 5 30.73 3.85 -7.83
CA MET A 5 29.74 2.78 -7.71
C MET A 5 28.37 3.38 -7.98
N SER A 6 27.93 3.17 -9.22
CA SER A 6 26.60 3.48 -9.72
C SER A 6 25.58 2.57 -9.04
N VAL A 7 24.84 3.08 -8.06
CA VAL A 7 23.61 2.42 -7.59
C VAL A 7 22.47 2.88 -8.50
N ALA A 8 22.38 2.24 -9.67
CA ALA A 8 21.19 2.30 -10.49
C ALA A 8 20.12 1.42 -9.83
N LEU A 9 19.38 1.99 -8.87
CA LEU A 9 18.21 1.31 -8.32
C LEU A 9 17.08 1.39 -9.36
N ALA A 10 16.84 0.27 -10.03
CA ALA A 10 15.75 0.11 -10.98
C ALA A 10 14.40 0.32 -10.28
N ALA A 11 13.76 1.46 -10.52
CA ALA A 11 12.38 1.71 -10.16
C ALA A 11 11.44 1.04 -11.18
N THR A 12 11.33 -0.29 -11.13
CA THR A 12 10.31 -1.03 -11.88
C THR A 12 9.38 -1.76 -10.93
N VAL A 13 8.46 -1.01 -10.32
CA VAL A 13 7.24 -1.57 -9.73
C VAL A 13 6.12 -0.54 -9.87
N ALA A 14 5.60 -0.42 -11.08
CA ALA A 14 4.33 0.24 -11.33
C ALA A 14 3.58 -0.61 -12.35
N GLY A 15 2.86 -1.63 -11.88
CA GLY A 15 2.01 -2.43 -12.76
C GLY A 15 1.40 -3.70 -12.16
N CYS A 16 2.03 -4.32 -11.15
CA CYS A 16 1.45 -5.48 -10.46
C CYS A 16 1.00 -5.02 -9.07
N ALA A 17 -0.21 -5.41 -8.66
CA ALA A 17 -0.84 -5.01 -7.40
C ALA A 17 0.08 -5.23 -6.18
N THR A 18 0.86 -4.20 -5.83
CA THR A 18 1.84 -4.26 -4.75
C THR A 18 1.09 -4.12 -3.43
N SER A 19 1.37 -5.02 -2.48
CA SER A 19 0.85 -4.85 -1.12
C SER A 19 1.51 -3.62 -0.48
N PRO A 20 0.89 -3.01 0.54
CA PRO A 20 1.51 -1.92 1.29
C PRO A 20 2.90 -2.30 1.84
N VAL A 21 3.05 -3.55 2.29
CA VAL A 21 4.30 -4.11 2.82
C VAL A 21 5.37 -4.28 1.74
N ASP A 22 4.98 -4.69 0.53
CA ASP A 22 5.93 -4.75 -0.60
C ASP A 22 6.39 -3.35 -1.02
N TYR A 23 5.50 -2.36 -0.93
CA TYR A 23 5.87 -0.97 -1.19
C TYR A 23 6.85 -0.44 -0.14
N GLU A 24 6.62 -0.73 1.15
CA GLU A 24 7.57 -0.42 2.22
C GLU A 24 8.96 -0.97 1.97
N ALA A 25 9.05 -2.23 1.51
CA ALA A 25 10.33 -2.88 1.20
C ALA A 25 11.09 -2.17 0.06
N SER A 26 10.39 -1.41 -0.79
CA SER A 26 10.99 -0.60 -1.84
C SER A 26 11.53 0.76 -1.36
N LEU A 27 11.18 1.19 -0.14
CA LEU A 27 11.62 2.46 0.42
C LEU A 27 13.08 2.39 0.93
N SER A 28 13.74 3.55 0.95
CA SER A 28 15.10 3.65 1.46
C SER A 28 15.14 3.57 2.98
N GLN A 29 15.77 2.53 3.51
CA GLN A 29 16.02 2.40 4.96
C GLN A 29 17.06 3.40 5.49
N GLN A 30 17.78 4.09 4.58
CA GLN A 30 18.75 5.12 4.92
C GLN A 30 18.12 6.52 5.04
N ASP A 31 16.83 6.67 4.71
CA ASP A 31 16.13 7.94 4.90
C ASP A 31 16.06 8.27 6.40
N GLN A 32 16.29 9.54 6.76
CA GLN A 32 16.23 10.00 8.14
C GLN A 32 14.86 9.71 8.79
N LYS A 33 13.80 9.74 7.98
CA LYS A 33 12.43 9.47 8.44
C LYS A 33 12.15 7.99 8.69
N TRP A 34 12.96 7.09 8.15
CA TRP A 34 12.77 5.64 8.32
C TRP A 34 12.78 5.21 9.80
N ALA A 35 13.63 5.85 10.60
CA ALA A 35 13.77 5.56 12.02
C ALA A 35 12.72 6.26 12.90
N SER A 36 11.89 7.14 12.33
CA SER A 36 10.93 7.93 13.09
C SER A 36 9.79 7.07 13.64
N PRO A 37 9.20 7.41 14.80
CA PRO A 37 8.09 6.66 15.37
C PRO A 37 6.85 6.69 14.45
N GLU A 38 6.64 7.78 13.71
CA GLU A 38 5.53 7.91 12.76
C GLU A 38 5.68 6.92 11.59
N CYS A 39 6.91 6.74 11.09
CA CYS A 39 7.19 5.73 10.08
C CYS A 39 7.01 4.31 10.62
N GLN A 40 7.41 4.04 11.86
CA GLN A 40 7.20 2.72 12.47
C GLN A 40 5.71 2.41 12.62
N GLN A 41 4.91 3.39 13.04
CA GLN A 41 3.46 3.25 13.15
C GLN A 41 2.81 3.02 11.78
N ALA A 42 3.14 3.83 10.77
CA ALA A 42 2.59 3.67 9.43
C ALA A 42 2.86 2.28 8.83
N ARG A 43 4.07 1.74 9.06
CA ARG A 43 4.44 0.37 8.65
C ARG A 43 3.68 -0.70 9.43
N ALA A 44 3.49 -0.50 10.73
CA ALA A 44 2.68 -1.40 11.54
C ALA A 44 1.23 -1.45 11.02
N ASP A 45 0.61 -0.30 10.76
CA ASP A 45 -0.77 -0.20 10.27
C ASP A 45 -0.94 -0.82 8.87
N ALA A 46 0.04 -0.61 7.98
CA ALA A 46 0.09 -1.22 6.66
C ALA A 46 0.27 -2.74 6.72
N SER A 47 1.12 -3.25 7.63
CA SER A 47 1.30 -4.69 7.86
C SER A 47 0.04 -5.36 8.44
N ASP A 48 -0.65 -4.66 9.34
CA ASP A 48 -1.87 -5.09 9.98
C ASP A 48 -3.05 -5.11 8.98
N TYR A 49 -3.10 -4.13 8.06
CA TYR A 49 -4.03 -4.17 6.93
C TYR A 49 -3.77 -5.36 6.00
N ASP A 50 -2.51 -5.60 5.60
CA ASP A 50 -2.14 -6.74 4.75
C ASP A 50 -2.50 -8.08 5.39
N ALA A 51 -2.28 -8.23 6.70
CA ALA A 51 -2.69 -9.41 7.46
C ALA A 51 -4.22 -9.61 7.46
N ARG A 52 -4.99 -8.52 7.65
CA ARG A 52 -6.47 -8.55 7.57
C ARG A 52 -6.97 -8.95 6.18
N GLU A 53 -6.37 -8.37 5.14
CA GLU A 53 -6.77 -8.63 3.76
C GLU A 53 -6.53 -10.09 3.39
N LYS A 54 -5.39 -10.67 3.80
CA LYS A 54 -5.08 -12.10 3.63
C LYS A 54 -5.98 -13.02 4.44
N ASN A 55 -6.45 -12.55 5.60
CA ASN A 55 -7.34 -13.30 6.49
C ASN A 55 -8.80 -13.29 6.05
N HIS A 56 -9.21 -12.49 5.05
CA HIS A 56 -10.55 -12.58 4.46
C HIS A 56 -10.64 -13.82 3.58
N PRO A 57 -11.27 -14.91 4.05
CA PRO A 57 -11.35 -16.13 3.26
C PRO A 57 -12.25 -15.80 2.07
N GLY A 58 -11.79 -16.07 0.85
CA GLY A 58 -12.57 -15.88 -0.38
C GLY A 58 -13.89 -16.68 -0.45
N TRP A 59 -14.25 -17.38 0.63
CA TRP A 59 -15.52 -18.07 0.84
C TRP A 59 -16.72 -17.13 0.71
N GLY A 60 -16.60 -15.86 1.11
CA GLY A 60 -17.65 -14.86 0.88
C GLY A 60 -17.96 -14.65 -0.61
N PHE A 61 -16.96 -14.83 -1.47
CA PHE A 61 -17.12 -14.76 -2.92
C PHE A 61 -17.72 -16.04 -3.52
N VAL A 62 -17.44 -17.20 -2.92
CA VAL A 62 -18.05 -18.49 -3.31
C VAL A 62 -19.56 -18.48 -3.06
N VAL A 63 -20.01 -17.85 -1.96
CA VAL A 63 -21.44 -17.79 -1.59
C VAL A 63 -22.27 -16.95 -2.58
N LEU A 64 -21.70 -15.89 -3.15
CA LEU A 64 -22.45 -14.98 -4.04
C LEU A 64 -22.73 -15.58 -5.44
N GLY A 65 -22.06 -16.68 -5.80
CA GLY A 65 -22.25 -17.35 -7.09
C GLY A 65 -21.96 -16.43 -8.30
N PRO A 66 -22.41 -16.78 -9.51
CA PRO A 66 -22.13 -16.01 -10.72
C PRO A 66 -22.75 -14.60 -10.72
N TYR A 67 -23.84 -14.39 -9.96
CA TYR A 67 -24.49 -13.08 -9.83
C TYR A 67 -23.72 -12.10 -8.94
N GLY A 68 -22.75 -12.61 -8.17
CA GLY A 68 -21.91 -11.82 -7.27
C GLY A 68 -20.84 -10.99 -7.95
N LEU A 69 -20.50 -11.25 -9.22
CA LEU A 69 -19.28 -10.74 -9.87
C LEU A 69 -19.12 -9.21 -9.77
N GLY A 70 -20.21 -8.45 -9.86
CA GLY A 70 -20.17 -6.99 -9.69
C GLY A 70 -19.77 -6.56 -8.27
N ILE A 71 -20.26 -7.27 -7.25
CA ILE A 71 -19.90 -7.03 -5.85
C ILE A 71 -18.43 -7.42 -5.62
N ILE A 72 -17.98 -8.56 -6.18
CA ILE A 72 -16.57 -8.98 -6.09
C ILE A 72 -15.65 -7.92 -6.71
N ALA A 73 -16.01 -7.41 -7.89
CA ALA A 73 -15.24 -6.37 -8.57
C ALA A 73 -15.18 -5.09 -7.73
N ALA A 74 -16.31 -4.65 -7.16
CA ALA A 74 -16.36 -3.48 -6.30
C ALA A 74 -15.53 -3.64 -5.01
N VAL A 75 -15.57 -4.82 -4.39
CA VAL A 75 -14.75 -5.13 -3.20
C VAL A 75 -13.27 -5.09 -3.54
N LYS A 76 -12.85 -5.74 -4.63
CA LYS A 76 -11.46 -5.69 -5.08
C LYS A 76 -11.01 -4.28 -5.43
N GLU A 77 -11.86 -3.49 -6.08
CA GLU A 77 -11.55 -2.08 -6.34
C GLU A 77 -11.33 -1.33 -5.03
N HIS A 78 -12.21 -1.52 -4.04
CA HIS A 78 -12.06 -0.90 -2.72
C HIS A 78 -10.77 -1.35 -2.00
N GLU A 79 -10.44 -2.63 -2.01
CA GLU A 79 -9.17 -3.15 -1.47
C GLU A 79 -7.97 -2.50 -2.16
N GLN A 80 -7.98 -2.37 -3.49
CA GLN A 80 -6.89 -1.69 -4.21
C GLN A 80 -6.74 -0.22 -3.79
N LYS A 81 -7.84 0.50 -3.54
CA LYS A 81 -7.78 1.88 -3.03
C LYS A 81 -7.15 1.94 -1.65
N GLN A 82 -7.56 1.04 -0.76
CA GLN A 82 -7.01 0.93 0.59
C GLN A 82 -5.50 0.62 0.56
N ARG A 83 -5.05 -0.31 -0.29
CA ARG A 83 -3.61 -0.61 -0.46
C ARG A 83 -2.80 0.62 -0.83
N LYS A 84 -3.29 1.42 -1.78
CA LYS A 84 -2.62 2.66 -2.20
C LYS A 84 -2.65 3.73 -1.11
N ALA A 85 -3.72 3.83 -0.34
CA ALA A 85 -3.82 4.72 0.80
C ALA A 85 -2.74 4.42 1.84
N PHE A 86 -2.59 3.15 2.25
CA PHE A 86 -1.53 2.74 3.17
C PHE A 86 -0.12 2.94 2.57
N ALA A 87 0.10 2.57 1.31
CA ALA A 87 1.39 2.81 0.64
C ALA A 87 1.75 4.31 0.58
N ARG A 88 0.77 5.18 0.35
CA ARG A 88 0.93 6.63 0.39
C ARG A 88 1.28 7.12 1.79
N GLU A 89 0.57 6.64 2.81
CA GLU A 89 0.83 7.03 4.20
C GLU A 89 2.23 6.63 4.63
N VAL A 90 2.62 5.38 4.37
CA VAL A 90 3.99 4.91 4.57
C VAL A 90 4.97 5.81 3.81
N HIS A 91 4.74 6.11 2.53
CA HIS A 91 5.65 6.99 1.78
C HIS A 91 5.80 8.35 2.45
N LEU A 92 4.68 8.96 2.85
CA LEU A 92 4.67 10.29 3.47
C LEU A 92 5.34 10.28 4.85
N GLN A 93 5.27 9.20 5.61
CA GLN A 93 5.88 9.11 6.94
C GLN A 93 7.32 8.61 6.91
N CYS A 94 7.66 7.68 6.01
CA CYS A 94 8.96 7.02 5.96
C CYS A 94 9.93 7.59 4.94
N SER A 95 9.45 8.39 3.98
CA SER A 95 10.29 8.95 2.91
C SER A 95 10.24 10.47 2.89
N SER A 96 11.38 11.06 2.56
CA SER A 96 11.54 12.48 2.21
C SER A 96 11.42 12.73 0.70
N LEU A 97 11.37 11.67 -0.11
CA LEU A 97 11.24 11.76 -1.56
C LEU A 97 9.84 12.25 -1.97
N PRO A 98 9.73 12.95 -3.12
CA PRO A 98 8.44 13.38 -3.63
C PRO A 98 7.50 12.18 -3.83
N LEU A 99 6.23 12.35 -3.49
CA LEU A 99 5.23 11.30 -3.60
C LEU A 99 5.12 10.82 -5.06
N PRO A 100 5.25 9.52 -5.36
CA PRO A 100 5.15 9.00 -6.72
C PRO A 100 3.80 9.33 -7.35
N ARG A 101 3.77 9.63 -8.66
CA ARG A 101 2.53 9.98 -9.38
C ARG A 101 1.43 8.93 -9.24
N ALA A 102 1.80 7.66 -9.08
CA ALA A 102 0.87 6.56 -8.83
C ALA A 102 0.08 6.67 -7.51
N LEU A 103 0.62 7.41 -6.52
CA LEU A 103 0.02 7.61 -5.19
C LEU A 103 -0.56 9.01 -5.00
N GLN A 104 -0.35 9.95 -5.93
CA GLN A 104 -0.79 11.34 -5.82
C GLN A 104 -2.32 11.51 -5.97
N GLY A 105 -3.03 10.57 -6.59
CA GLY A 105 -4.45 10.69 -6.96
C GLY A 105 -5.47 10.00 -6.06
N GLU A 106 -5.05 9.14 -5.13
CA GLU A 106 -5.99 8.44 -4.23
C GLU A 106 -5.95 9.10 -2.85
N SER A 107 -7.05 9.77 -2.53
CA SER A 107 -7.35 10.38 -1.24
C SER A 107 -7.22 9.34 -0.11
N SER A 108 -6.82 9.82 1.07
CA SER A 108 -6.84 9.15 2.38
C SER A 108 -7.92 8.05 2.51
N PRO A 109 -7.63 6.92 3.20
CA PRO A 109 -8.59 5.83 3.31
C PRO A 109 -9.90 6.39 3.85
N GLN A 110 -10.99 6.16 3.11
CA GLN A 110 -12.32 6.59 3.50
C GLN A 110 -12.60 6.01 4.88
N ALA A 111 -12.73 6.90 5.88
CA ALA A 111 -13.18 6.54 7.21
C ALA A 111 -14.45 5.68 7.09
N PRO A 112 -14.63 4.64 7.91
CA PRO A 112 -15.78 3.76 7.82
C PRO A 112 -17.04 4.61 7.83
N THR A 113 -17.80 4.57 6.74
CA THR A 113 -19.11 5.20 6.65
C THR A 113 -19.99 4.50 7.68
N LYS A 114 -20.12 5.15 8.84
CA LYS A 114 -21.10 4.78 9.87
C LYS A 114 -22.48 5.01 9.27
N TYR A 115 -23.03 3.98 8.65
CA TYR A 115 -24.43 4.00 8.23
C TYR A 115 -25.33 3.94 9.47
N PRO A 116 -26.44 4.71 9.49
CA PRO A 116 -27.42 4.72 10.57
C PRO A 116 -28.21 3.41 10.69
#